data_AF-A0A7V8GNN9-F1
#
_entry.id   AF-A0A7V8GNN9-F1
#
_cell.length_a   1.000
_cell.length_b   1.000
_cell.length_c   1.000
_cell.angle_alpha   90.00
_cell.angle_beta   90.00
_cell.angle_gamma   90.00
#
_symmetry.space_group_name_H-M   'P 1'
#
loop_
_entity.id
_entity.type
_entity.pdbx_description
1 polymer ?
#
loop_
_entity_poly.entity_id
_entity_poly.type
_entity_poly.pdbx_seq_one_letter_code
_entity_poly.pdbx_strand_id
1 'polypeptide(L)'
;MAGAGDRSIAALGVSLAANLRVGSSHVSASATALAGQRILLCVGGGIAAYKSLELVRRLRDAGAAVQVAMTAGAQQFVTPLSFQALSGHPTRTTLWDGAAEQAMGHLELARWAERVVVAPATADLLARLAHGLADDLVATLCLATEAPLAVVPAMNHRMWRHPATEANVAALRARGVQVIGPDDGPLAEGESGPGRLSEPEAIVAALAGTAGPAVVASGLLQGLKVVVSAGPTYEDLDPVRYLGNRSSGKMGFAVADAAARQGAQVVLVSGPVQLETPRGVRRMDVRSAAQMRQAVADALPADIYVGAAAVADYTARAFSPSKIKKTGTGQSLVLDLVRTPDILAEVAQRADAGLKLVVGFAAETDNVADYARQKLTAKRLDLIVANRVGVPGSGFESDDNAMTAYWPGGERDFPPAPKVRLADGLVELIAERLRA
;
A
#
# COMPACT_ATOMS: atom_id res chain seq x y z
N MET A 1 -10.58 -53.65 -56.01
CA MET A 1 -9.24 -54.26 -56.22
C MET A 1 -8.23 -53.32 -55.54
N ALA A 2 -7.77 -53.70 -54.34
CA ALA A 2 -6.36 -54.03 -54.05
C ALA A 2 -5.42 -52.81 -54.20
N GLY A 3 -4.75 -52.27 -53.19
CA GLY A 3 -4.27 -52.84 -51.93
C GLY A 3 -2.78 -53.18 -52.05
N ALA A 4 -1.90 -52.28 -51.58
CA ALA A 4 -0.48 -52.47 -51.22
C ALA A 4 0.00 -51.11 -50.63
N GLY A 5 0.48 -50.91 -49.39
CA GLY A 5 1.19 -51.79 -48.44
C GLY A 5 2.63 -51.98 -48.91
N ASP A 6 3.72 -51.71 -48.19
CA ASP A 6 4.04 -51.28 -46.82
C ASP A 6 5.59 -51.15 -46.75
N ARG A 7 6.14 -50.61 -45.63
CA ARG A 7 7.55 -50.72 -45.12
C ARG A 7 8.59 -49.70 -45.64
N SER A 8 9.54 -49.16 -44.87
CA SER A 8 9.91 -49.22 -43.43
C SER A 8 11.12 -48.29 -43.16
N ILE A 9 11.13 -47.63 -41.99
CA ILE A 9 12.24 -47.49 -40.98
C ILE A 9 13.71 -47.27 -41.44
N ALA A 10 14.33 -46.20 -40.90
CA ALA A 10 15.72 -46.07 -40.33
C ALA A 10 16.35 -44.70 -40.71
N ALA A 11 16.53 -43.74 -39.80
CA ALA A 11 17.61 -43.56 -38.81
C ALA A 11 18.97 -43.10 -39.41
N LEU A 12 19.53 -42.02 -38.81
CA LEU A 12 20.83 -41.33 -38.98
C LEU A 12 20.58 -39.86 -39.38
N GLY A 13 20.90 -38.80 -38.64
CA GLY A 13 21.98 -38.59 -37.68
C GLY A 13 22.78 -37.36 -38.14
N VAL A 14 23.03 -36.42 -37.22
CA VAL A 14 24.00 -35.30 -37.25
C VAL A 14 23.43 -33.88 -37.33
N SER A 15 23.67 -33.22 -36.19
CA SER A 15 23.58 -31.81 -35.78
C SER A 15 24.29 -30.81 -36.70
N LEU A 16 23.68 -29.62 -36.88
CA LEU A 16 24.44 -28.38 -36.70
C LEU A 16 23.54 -27.29 -36.09
N ALA A 17 24.04 -26.71 -35.01
CA ALA A 17 23.43 -25.71 -34.16
C ALA A 17 23.22 -24.36 -34.86
N ALA A 18 22.18 -23.66 -34.40
CA ALA A 18 22.19 -22.27 -33.93
C ALA A 18 20.87 -21.58 -34.31
N ASN A 19 19.99 -21.40 -33.33
CA ASN A 19 19.25 -20.16 -33.24
C ASN A 19 18.89 -19.87 -31.78
N LEU A 20 19.23 -18.65 -31.39
CA LEU A 20 19.37 -18.17 -30.03
C LEU A 20 18.03 -18.19 -29.28
N ARG A 21 18.15 -18.58 -28.01
CA ARG A 21 17.20 -18.32 -26.94
C ARG A 21 16.98 -16.82 -26.79
N VAL A 22 15.74 -16.36 -26.97
CA VAL A 22 15.18 -15.25 -26.20
C VAL A 22 13.88 -15.78 -25.59
N GLY A 23 14.05 -16.65 -24.60
CA GLY A 23 12.98 -17.03 -23.68
C GLY A 23 12.98 -16.01 -22.54
N SER A 24 11.91 -15.24 -22.46
CA SER A 24 11.61 -14.30 -21.38
C SER A 24 11.61 -15.02 -20.02
N SER A 25 12.72 -14.93 -19.30
CA SER A 25 12.80 -15.31 -17.90
C SER A 25 12.21 -14.20 -17.03
N HIS A 26 10.88 -14.11 -16.99
CA HIS A 26 10.17 -13.52 -15.86
C HIS A 26 9.60 -14.65 -15.00
N VAL A 27 10.49 -15.38 -14.34
CA VAL A 27 10.09 -16.14 -13.15
C VAL A 27 9.98 -15.11 -12.03
N SER A 28 8.74 -14.77 -11.72
CA SER A 28 8.34 -13.85 -10.65
C SER A 28 9.01 -14.24 -9.32
N ALA A 29 9.63 -13.26 -8.67
CA ALA A 29 10.20 -13.39 -7.31
C ALA A 29 9.13 -13.65 -6.21
N SER A 30 7.88 -13.92 -6.57
CA SER A 30 6.74 -14.12 -5.66
C SER A 30 6.32 -15.58 -5.43
N ALA A 31 6.80 -16.54 -6.23
CA ALA A 31 6.23 -17.90 -6.22
C ALA A 31 6.58 -18.75 -4.97
N THR A 32 7.46 -18.26 -4.09
CA THR A 32 7.95 -19.01 -2.92
C THR A 32 7.90 -18.20 -1.61
N ALA A 33 7.06 -17.16 -1.55
CA ALA A 33 7.01 -16.22 -0.42
C ALA A 33 6.70 -16.88 0.93
N LEU A 34 6.06 -18.05 0.93
CA LEU A 34 5.74 -18.86 2.12
C LEU A 34 6.37 -20.27 2.04
N ALA A 35 7.42 -20.45 1.23
CA ALA A 35 8.02 -21.76 0.99
C ALA A 35 8.45 -22.44 2.30
N GLY A 36 7.96 -23.67 2.50
CA GLY A 36 8.29 -24.49 3.65
C GLY A 36 7.48 -24.19 4.91
N GLN A 37 6.65 -23.14 4.93
CA GLN A 37 5.81 -22.84 6.10
C GLN A 37 4.65 -23.83 6.23
N ARG A 38 4.37 -24.28 7.45
CA ARG A 38 3.20 -25.09 7.80
C ARG A 38 2.08 -24.22 8.35
N ILE A 39 1.03 -24.03 7.56
CA ILE A 39 -0.09 -23.15 7.88
C ILE A 39 -1.33 -23.97 8.21
N LEU A 40 -1.86 -23.76 9.42
CA LEU A 40 -3.17 -24.26 9.80
C LEU A 40 -4.24 -23.20 9.52
N LEU A 41 -5.09 -23.47 8.53
CA LEU A 41 -6.21 -22.61 8.17
C LEU A 41 -7.46 -23.03 8.95
N CYS A 42 -7.89 -22.18 9.88
CA CYS A 42 -9.11 -22.32 10.67
C CYS A 42 -10.26 -21.54 10.02
N VAL A 43 -11.36 -22.20 9.67
CA VAL A 43 -12.47 -21.60 8.92
C VAL A 43 -13.68 -21.36 9.83
N GLY A 44 -14.09 -20.09 9.96
CA GLY A 44 -15.29 -19.67 10.71
C GLY A 44 -16.58 -19.71 9.88
N GLY A 45 -17.73 -19.70 10.57
CA GLY A 45 -19.05 -19.80 9.96
C GLY A 45 -19.63 -18.48 9.47
N GLY A 46 -19.24 -18.04 8.28
CA GLY A 46 -19.83 -16.87 7.63
C GLY A 46 -19.86 -17.01 6.10
N ILE A 47 -20.64 -16.16 5.43
CA ILE A 47 -20.82 -16.20 3.97
C ILE A 47 -19.50 -16.18 3.21
N ALA A 48 -18.45 -15.53 3.74
CA ALA A 48 -17.14 -15.45 3.12
C ALA A 48 -16.32 -16.77 3.18
N ALA A 49 -16.82 -17.84 3.79
CA ALA A 49 -16.12 -19.12 3.90
C ALA A 49 -15.73 -19.73 2.55
N TYR A 50 -16.49 -19.47 1.46
CA TYR A 50 -16.12 -19.94 0.13
C TYR A 50 -14.81 -19.31 -0.38
N LYS A 51 -14.48 -18.07 0.03
CA LYS A 51 -13.20 -17.43 -0.34
C LYS A 51 -12.00 -18.14 0.29
N SER A 52 -12.20 -18.84 1.41
CA SER A 52 -11.15 -19.63 2.04
C SER A 52 -10.71 -20.82 1.17
N LEU A 53 -11.54 -21.29 0.23
CA LEU A 53 -11.13 -22.29 -0.76
C LEU A 53 -10.03 -21.74 -1.68
N GLU A 54 -10.22 -20.51 -2.18
CA GLU A 54 -9.21 -19.84 -3.00
C GLU A 54 -7.97 -19.52 -2.16
N LEU A 55 -8.14 -19.11 -0.90
CA LEU A 55 -7.01 -18.89 0.01
C LEU A 55 -6.13 -20.14 0.16
N VAL A 56 -6.71 -21.34 0.26
CA VAL A 56 -5.91 -22.59 0.28
C VAL A 56 -5.06 -22.72 -0.98
N ARG A 57 -5.64 -22.47 -2.16
CA ARG A 57 -4.88 -22.51 -3.43
C ARG A 57 -3.74 -21.51 -3.42
N ARG A 58 -4.01 -20.25 -3.07
CA ARG A 58 -3.00 -19.19 -3.05
C ARG A 58 -1.87 -19.43 -2.04
N LEU A 59 -2.18 -19.95 -0.86
CA LEU A 59 -1.16 -20.32 0.14
C LEU A 59 -0.24 -21.44 -0.39
N ARG A 60 -0.83 -22.45 -1.06
CA ARG A 60 -0.06 -23.54 -1.69
C ARG A 60 0.77 -23.05 -2.88
N ASP A 61 0.21 -22.19 -3.72
CA ASP A 61 0.93 -21.55 -4.83
C ASP A 61 2.12 -20.72 -4.35
N ALA A 62 2.04 -20.15 -3.14
CA ALA A 62 3.13 -19.43 -2.47
C ALA A 62 4.14 -20.36 -1.76
N GLY A 63 3.96 -21.67 -1.82
CA GLY A 63 4.88 -22.68 -1.30
C GLY A 63 4.59 -23.19 0.12
N ALA A 64 3.45 -22.82 0.73
CA ALA A 64 3.07 -23.30 2.05
C ALA A 64 2.45 -24.71 2.01
N ALA A 65 2.71 -25.50 3.06
CA ALA A 65 1.92 -26.69 3.37
C ALA A 65 0.70 -26.27 4.19
N VAL A 66 -0.51 -26.67 3.77
CA VAL A 66 -1.76 -26.19 4.37
C VAL A 66 -2.57 -27.37 4.93
N GLN A 67 -2.94 -27.31 6.20
CA GLN A 67 -4.00 -28.15 6.78
C GLN A 67 -5.18 -27.27 7.19
N VAL A 68 -6.38 -27.86 7.19
CA VAL A 68 -7.62 -27.09 7.42
C VAL A 68 -8.38 -27.65 8.62
N ALA A 69 -8.82 -26.74 9.50
CA ALA A 69 -9.78 -27.01 10.55
C ALA A 69 -11.03 -26.14 10.35
N MET A 70 -12.22 -26.67 10.63
CA MET A 70 -13.49 -25.98 10.40
C MET A 70 -14.34 -25.94 11.67
N THR A 71 -14.97 -24.81 11.91
CA THR A 71 -16.08 -24.72 12.87
C THR A 71 -17.31 -25.46 12.34
N ALA A 72 -18.26 -25.82 13.23
CA ALA A 72 -19.55 -26.35 12.81
C ALA A 72 -20.32 -25.39 11.89
N GLY A 73 -20.21 -24.07 12.15
CA GLY A 73 -20.82 -23.03 11.32
C GLY A 73 -20.22 -22.97 9.91
N ALA A 74 -18.91 -23.13 9.76
CA ALA A 74 -18.26 -23.14 8.43
C ALA A 74 -18.76 -24.27 7.54
N GLN A 75 -19.05 -25.43 8.13
CA GLN A 75 -19.56 -26.61 7.43
C GLN A 75 -20.95 -26.41 6.82
N GLN A 76 -21.70 -25.40 7.26
CA GLN A 76 -22.99 -25.02 6.66
C GLN A 76 -22.82 -24.23 5.35
N PHE A 77 -21.66 -23.60 5.14
CA PHE A 77 -21.39 -22.80 3.93
C PHE A 77 -20.56 -23.57 2.91
N VAL A 78 -19.58 -24.35 3.37
CA VAL A 78 -18.64 -25.10 2.52
C VAL A 78 -18.40 -26.47 3.15
N THR A 79 -18.32 -27.52 2.33
CA THR A 79 -18.12 -28.87 2.85
C THR A 79 -16.64 -29.16 3.14
N PRO A 80 -16.32 -30.01 4.14
CA PRO A 80 -14.94 -30.44 4.41
C PRO A 80 -14.24 -31.10 3.21
N LEU A 81 -15.00 -31.78 2.34
CA LEU A 81 -14.46 -32.46 1.16
C LEU A 81 -13.78 -31.50 0.19
N SER A 82 -14.31 -30.28 0.01
CA SER A 82 -13.69 -29.26 -0.84
C SER A 82 -12.32 -28.84 -0.32
N PHE A 83 -12.17 -28.66 0.99
CA PHE A 83 -10.89 -28.33 1.60
C PHE A 83 -9.90 -29.49 1.55
N GLN A 84 -10.37 -30.73 1.73
CA GLN A 84 -9.51 -31.92 1.58
C GLN A 84 -8.95 -32.03 0.16
N ALA A 85 -9.79 -31.83 -0.86
CA ALA A 85 -9.35 -31.88 -2.25
C ALA A 85 -8.32 -30.77 -2.58
N LEU A 86 -8.48 -29.57 -2.03
CA LEU A 86 -7.59 -28.43 -2.30
C LEU A 86 -6.31 -28.43 -1.48
N SER A 87 -6.36 -28.92 -0.23
CA SER A 87 -5.18 -28.98 0.65
C SER A 87 -4.35 -30.24 0.44
N GLY A 88 -4.97 -31.34 0.01
CA GLY A 88 -4.33 -32.66 -0.04
C GLY A 88 -4.27 -33.36 1.32
N HIS A 89 -4.89 -32.80 2.36
CA HIS A 89 -4.89 -33.34 3.72
C HIS A 89 -6.32 -33.49 4.27
N PRO A 90 -6.58 -34.46 5.17
CA PRO A 90 -7.87 -34.57 5.84
C PRO A 90 -8.26 -33.25 6.54
N THR A 91 -9.47 -32.77 6.30
CA THR A 91 -9.99 -31.57 6.96
C THR A 91 -10.57 -31.93 8.32
N ARG A 92 -10.14 -31.23 9.38
CA ARG A 92 -10.54 -31.51 10.76
C ARG A 92 -11.76 -30.68 11.16
N THR A 93 -12.76 -31.31 11.77
CA THR A 93 -14.07 -30.67 11.98
C THR A 93 -14.61 -30.75 13.41
N THR A 94 -14.03 -31.59 14.25
CA THR A 94 -14.51 -31.84 15.62
C THR A 94 -13.37 -32.20 16.56
N LEU A 95 -13.52 -31.87 17.84
CA LEU A 95 -12.63 -32.30 18.93
C LEU A 95 -12.74 -33.80 19.18
N TRP A 96 -13.91 -34.39 18.90
CA TRP A 96 -14.26 -35.74 19.33
C TRP A 96 -14.06 -36.78 18.21
N ASP A 97 -13.06 -36.58 17.36
CA ASP A 97 -12.70 -37.56 16.33
C ASP A 97 -11.93 -38.70 16.98
N GLY A 98 -12.59 -39.84 17.21
CA GLY A 98 -11.99 -41.00 17.87
C GLY A 98 -10.74 -41.55 17.18
N ALA A 99 -10.55 -41.32 15.88
CA ALA A 99 -9.33 -41.72 15.17
C ALA A 99 -8.18 -40.73 15.39
N ALA A 100 -8.48 -39.44 15.63
CA ALA A 100 -7.49 -38.41 15.88
C ALA A 100 -7.13 -38.27 17.37
N GLU A 101 -8.09 -38.46 18.27
CA GLU A 101 -7.91 -38.29 19.72
C GLU A 101 -7.11 -39.42 20.37
N GLN A 102 -7.00 -40.59 19.73
CA GLN A 102 -6.04 -41.63 20.13
C GLN A 102 -4.58 -41.13 20.13
N ALA A 103 -4.29 -40.03 19.42
CA ALA A 103 -2.99 -39.37 19.36
C ALA A 103 -2.99 -37.93 19.94
N MET A 104 -4.03 -37.53 20.70
CA MET A 104 -4.23 -36.12 21.12
C MET A 104 -4.21 -35.15 19.92
N GLY A 105 -4.99 -35.48 18.88
CA GLY A 105 -4.89 -34.85 17.55
C GLY A 105 -5.00 -33.32 17.52
N HIS A 106 -5.72 -32.68 18.45
CA HIS A 106 -5.74 -31.22 18.55
C HIS A 106 -4.38 -30.63 18.97
N LEU A 107 -3.64 -31.27 19.87
CA LEU A 107 -2.27 -30.85 20.24
C LEU A 107 -1.28 -31.13 19.11
N GLU A 108 -1.43 -32.25 18.39
CA GLU A 108 -0.59 -32.56 17.23
C GLU A 108 -0.74 -31.49 16.14
N LEU A 109 -1.97 -31.15 15.79
CA LEU A 109 -2.26 -30.16 14.76
C LEU A 109 -1.79 -28.75 15.16
N ALA A 110 -1.98 -28.38 16.43
CA ALA A 110 -1.49 -27.11 16.97
C ALA A 110 0.05 -27.01 16.95
N ARG A 111 0.76 -28.12 17.20
CA ARG A 111 2.23 -28.22 17.14
C ARG A 111 2.78 -28.33 15.72
N TRP A 112 1.99 -28.90 14.80
CA TRP A 112 2.36 -29.00 13.39
C TRP A 112 2.40 -27.62 12.74
N ALA A 113 1.49 -26.72 13.15
CA ALA A 113 1.40 -25.36 12.62
C ALA A 113 2.61 -24.51 13.04
N GLU A 114 3.25 -23.87 12.07
CA GLU A 114 4.19 -22.76 12.29
C GLU A 114 3.47 -21.41 12.25
N ARG A 115 2.23 -21.40 11.74
CA ARG A 115 1.31 -20.27 11.80
C ARG A 115 -0.13 -20.76 11.77
N VAL A 116 -1.00 -20.12 12.53
CA VAL A 116 -2.45 -20.35 12.47
C VAL A 116 -3.11 -19.14 11.82
N VAL A 117 -4.01 -19.38 10.87
CA VAL A 117 -4.77 -18.34 10.16
C VAL A 117 -6.25 -18.63 10.33
N VAL A 118 -7.02 -17.68 10.87
CA VAL A 118 -8.47 -17.80 11.00
C VAL A 118 -9.16 -16.98 9.92
N ALA A 119 -9.74 -17.63 8.91
CA ALA A 119 -10.38 -16.96 7.77
C ALA A 119 -11.60 -17.75 7.25
N PRO A 120 -12.82 -17.15 7.25
CA PRO A 120 -13.16 -15.89 7.90
C PRO A 120 -13.14 -16.01 9.43
N ALA A 121 -12.69 -14.96 10.11
CA ALA A 121 -12.88 -14.76 11.54
C ALA A 121 -14.19 -13.98 11.76
N THR A 122 -15.27 -14.67 12.13
CA THR A 122 -16.56 -14.04 12.43
C THR A 122 -16.51 -13.27 13.75
N ALA A 123 -17.48 -12.38 14.01
CA ALA A 123 -17.55 -11.66 15.29
C ALA A 123 -17.61 -12.62 16.49
N ASP A 124 -18.37 -13.71 16.38
CA ASP A 124 -18.42 -14.78 17.38
C ASP A 124 -17.05 -15.39 17.64
N LEU A 125 -16.35 -15.80 16.57
CA LEU A 125 -15.04 -16.44 16.70
C LEU A 125 -14.01 -15.46 17.28
N LEU A 126 -14.02 -14.19 16.88
CA LEU A 126 -13.17 -13.17 17.49
C LEU A 126 -13.47 -13.00 18.99
N ALA A 127 -14.74 -13.03 19.39
CA ALA A 127 -15.12 -12.95 20.80
C ALA A 127 -14.61 -14.16 21.59
N ARG A 128 -14.79 -15.37 21.08
CA ARG A 128 -14.30 -16.60 21.71
C ARG A 128 -12.78 -16.59 21.88
N LEU A 129 -12.04 -16.19 20.84
CA LEU A 129 -10.58 -16.06 20.91
C LEU A 129 -10.13 -14.97 21.88
N ALA A 130 -10.79 -13.81 21.89
CA ALA A 130 -10.46 -12.71 22.80
C ALA A 130 -10.70 -13.08 24.28
N HIS A 131 -11.67 -13.95 24.56
CA HIS A 131 -12.02 -14.37 25.92
C HIS A 131 -11.42 -15.72 26.33
N GLY A 132 -10.70 -16.40 25.43
CA GLY A 132 -10.07 -17.70 25.72
C GLY A 132 -11.08 -18.86 25.85
N LEU A 133 -12.21 -18.79 25.12
CA LEU A 133 -13.18 -19.87 25.06
C LEU A 133 -12.67 -20.96 24.11
N ALA A 134 -12.76 -22.23 24.51
CA ALA A 134 -12.26 -23.39 23.79
C ALA A 134 -13.31 -24.52 23.75
N ASP A 135 -14.47 -24.19 23.20
CA ASP A 135 -15.67 -25.05 23.16
C ASP A 135 -15.82 -25.83 21.84
N ASP A 136 -15.01 -25.52 20.82
CA ASP A 136 -14.89 -26.30 19.59
C ASP A 136 -13.42 -26.52 19.19
N LEU A 137 -13.22 -27.32 18.13
CA LEU A 137 -11.88 -27.66 17.65
C LEU A 137 -11.06 -26.43 17.28
N VAL A 138 -11.64 -25.48 16.53
CA VAL A 138 -10.93 -24.31 16.03
C VAL A 138 -10.48 -23.41 17.17
N ALA A 139 -11.36 -23.09 18.11
CA ALA A 139 -11.04 -22.23 19.23
C ALA A 139 -10.03 -22.90 20.18
N THR A 140 -10.16 -24.22 20.39
CA THR A 140 -9.18 -25.01 21.17
C THR A 140 -7.80 -25.00 20.53
N LEU A 141 -7.70 -25.20 19.21
CA LEU A 141 -6.44 -25.12 18.47
C LEU A 141 -5.78 -23.74 18.60
N CYS A 142 -6.57 -22.67 18.49
CA CYS A 142 -6.06 -21.31 18.61
C CYS A 142 -5.63 -20.95 20.03
N LEU A 143 -6.25 -21.55 21.06
CA LEU A 143 -5.84 -21.37 22.46
C LEU A 143 -4.59 -22.19 22.81
N ALA A 144 -4.44 -23.38 22.22
CA ALA A 144 -3.37 -24.32 22.54
C ALA A 144 -2.08 -24.12 21.70
N THR A 145 -2.13 -23.35 20.61
CA THR A 145 -0.96 -23.14 19.74
C THR A 145 0.04 -22.15 20.34
N GLU A 146 1.33 -22.42 20.15
CA GLU A 146 2.42 -21.45 20.39
C GLU A 146 2.80 -20.68 19.13
N ALA A 147 2.25 -21.07 17.97
CA ALA A 147 2.53 -20.43 16.70
C ALA A 147 1.85 -19.05 16.61
N PRO A 148 2.44 -18.09 15.86
CA PRO A 148 1.80 -16.83 15.56
C PRO A 148 0.38 -17.02 14.98
N LEU A 149 -0.58 -16.28 15.54
CA LEU A 149 -1.97 -16.30 15.11
C LEU A 149 -2.28 -15.08 14.24
N ALA A 150 -2.93 -15.32 13.10
CA ALA A 150 -3.53 -14.28 12.28
C ALA A 150 -5.05 -14.49 12.19
N VAL A 151 -5.83 -13.43 12.31
CA VAL A 151 -7.28 -13.43 12.11
C VAL A 151 -7.64 -12.54 10.92
N VAL A 152 -8.54 -13.01 10.07
CA VAL A 152 -9.03 -12.29 8.88
C VAL A 152 -10.52 -12.02 9.05
N PRO A 153 -10.92 -10.88 9.62
CA PRO A 153 -12.31 -10.62 9.96
C PRO A 153 -13.23 -10.58 8.73
N ALA A 154 -14.45 -11.10 8.88
CA ALA A 154 -15.53 -10.90 7.90
C ALA A 154 -16.90 -10.91 8.57
N MET A 155 -17.65 -9.83 8.41
CA MET A 155 -18.98 -9.62 9.01
C MET A 155 -19.67 -8.38 8.41
N ASN A 156 -20.95 -8.17 8.73
CA ASN A 156 -21.65 -6.93 8.42
C ASN A 156 -20.95 -5.71 9.06
N HIS A 157 -21.00 -4.55 8.41
CA HIS A 157 -20.29 -3.35 8.87
C HIS A 157 -20.72 -2.84 10.26
N ARG A 158 -21.97 -3.07 10.67
CA ARG A 158 -22.46 -2.73 12.00
C ARG A 158 -21.88 -3.66 13.06
N MET A 159 -21.72 -4.94 12.73
CA MET A 159 -21.05 -5.91 13.61
C MET A 159 -19.57 -5.55 13.76
N TRP A 160 -18.90 -5.12 12.68
CA TRP A 160 -17.50 -4.71 12.72
C TRP A 160 -17.29 -3.47 13.61
N ARG A 161 -18.15 -2.45 13.46
CA ARG A 161 -18.13 -1.21 14.26
C ARG A 161 -18.75 -1.35 15.66
N HIS A 162 -19.20 -2.55 16.04
CA HIS A 162 -19.79 -2.74 17.35
C HIS A 162 -18.71 -2.64 18.43
N PRO A 163 -18.91 -1.89 19.53
CA PRO A 163 -17.88 -1.68 20.56
C PRO A 163 -17.31 -2.99 21.13
N ALA A 164 -18.13 -4.04 21.26
CA ALA A 164 -17.65 -5.36 21.70
C ALA A 164 -16.65 -5.99 20.70
N THR A 165 -16.91 -5.87 19.39
CA THR A 165 -16.01 -6.37 18.34
C THR A 165 -14.71 -5.58 18.34
N GLU A 166 -14.80 -4.26 18.43
CA GLU A 166 -13.62 -3.37 18.52
C GLU A 166 -12.75 -3.71 19.73
N ALA A 167 -13.37 -3.92 20.90
CA ALA A 167 -12.68 -4.34 22.13
C ALA A 167 -12.02 -5.72 21.98
N ASN A 168 -12.70 -6.68 21.37
CA ASN A 168 -12.15 -8.03 21.11
C ASN A 168 -10.94 -7.97 20.18
N VAL A 169 -11.04 -7.21 19.08
CA VAL A 169 -9.95 -7.01 18.12
C VAL A 169 -8.77 -6.31 18.79
N ALA A 170 -9.03 -5.28 19.60
CA ALA A 170 -7.99 -4.60 20.36
C ALA A 170 -7.28 -5.54 21.36
N ALA A 171 -8.03 -6.37 22.08
CA ALA A 171 -7.48 -7.36 23.01
C ALA A 171 -6.61 -8.41 22.28
N LEU A 172 -7.06 -8.89 21.11
CA LEU A 172 -6.28 -9.81 20.28
C LEU A 172 -4.98 -9.17 19.78
N ARG A 173 -5.04 -7.93 19.27
CA ARG A 173 -3.84 -7.18 18.85
C ARG A 173 -2.85 -6.99 20.00
N ALA A 174 -3.33 -6.63 21.19
CA ALA A 174 -2.49 -6.48 22.38
C ALA A 174 -1.76 -7.77 22.77
N ARG A 175 -2.30 -8.94 22.39
CA ARG A 175 -1.69 -10.26 22.58
C ARG A 175 -0.79 -10.69 21.41
N GLY A 176 -0.51 -9.82 20.46
CA GLY A 176 0.35 -10.11 19.31
C GLY A 176 -0.34 -10.82 18.15
N VAL A 177 -1.68 -10.94 18.17
CA VAL A 177 -2.43 -11.52 17.05
C VAL A 177 -2.43 -10.55 15.86
N GLN A 178 -2.02 -11.04 14.70
CA GLN A 178 -2.08 -10.28 13.45
C GLN A 178 -3.53 -10.17 12.97
N VAL A 179 -4.04 -8.96 12.74
CA VAL A 179 -5.39 -8.75 12.19
C VAL A 179 -5.27 -8.27 10.75
N ILE A 180 -5.79 -9.04 9.80
CA ILE A 180 -5.72 -8.76 8.36
C ILE A 180 -7.11 -8.38 7.86
N GLY A 181 -7.28 -7.13 7.42
CA GLY A 181 -8.59 -6.59 7.06
C GLY A 181 -9.45 -6.21 8.29
N PRO A 182 -10.78 -6.14 8.12
CA PRO A 182 -11.54 -6.37 6.89
C PRO A 182 -11.38 -5.23 5.88
N ASP A 183 -11.73 -5.51 4.62
CA ASP A 183 -11.81 -4.50 3.58
C ASP A 183 -13.12 -3.72 3.64
N ASP A 184 -13.08 -2.46 3.19
CA ASP A 184 -14.26 -1.66 2.88
C ASP A 184 -14.81 -1.99 1.48
N GLY A 185 -16.13 -2.10 1.37
CA GLY A 185 -16.90 -2.01 0.13
C GLY A 185 -18.20 -2.82 0.20
N PRO A 186 -18.72 -3.32 -0.94
CA PRO A 186 -20.01 -4.01 -0.97
C PRO A 186 -20.03 -5.27 -0.12
N LEU A 187 -21.10 -5.44 0.66
CA LEU A 187 -21.38 -6.60 1.50
C LEU A 187 -22.52 -7.43 0.91
N ALA A 188 -22.68 -8.67 1.37
CA ALA A 188 -23.63 -9.63 0.79
C ALA A 188 -25.10 -9.17 0.90
N GLU A 189 -25.40 -8.40 1.93
CA GLU A 189 -26.69 -7.81 2.26
C GLU A 189 -27.06 -6.56 1.43
N GLY A 190 -26.20 -6.13 0.50
CA GLY A 190 -26.43 -4.98 -0.37
C GLY A 190 -26.04 -3.62 0.24
N GLU A 191 -25.60 -3.59 1.50
CA GLU A 191 -24.97 -2.43 2.12
C GLU A 191 -23.47 -2.36 1.74
N SER A 192 -22.83 -1.20 1.95
CA SER A 192 -21.38 -1.04 1.75
C SER A 192 -20.73 -0.47 3.01
N GLY A 193 -19.53 -0.96 3.33
CA GLY A 193 -18.74 -0.49 4.45
C GLY A 193 -17.62 -1.46 4.83
N PRO A 194 -16.90 -1.20 5.92
CA PRO A 194 -15.85 -2.09 6.41
C PRO A 194 -16.47 -3.39 6.92
N GLY A 195 -15.90 -4.54 6.58
CA GLY A 195 -16.43 -5.85 7.03
C GLY A 195 -16.30 -6.96 5.99
N ARG A 196 -15.94 -6.63 4.74
CA ARG A 196 -15.69 -7.62 3.70
C ARG A 196 -14.38 -8.36 4.01
N LEU A 197 -14.37 -9.68 3.85
CA LEU A 197 -13.12 -10.46 3.93
C LEU A 197 -12.12 -9.91 2.90
N SER A 198 -10.90 -9.62 3.34
CA SER A 198 -9.82 -9.23 2.42
C SER A 198 -9.59 -10.27 1.34
N GLU A 199 -9.15 -9.84 0.16
CA GLU A 199 -8.94 -10.76 -0.96
C GLU A 199 -7.81 -11.77 -0.66
N PRO A 200 -7.93 -13.04 -1.10
CA PRO A 200 -6.94 -14.08 -0.81
C PRO A 200 -5.49 -13.69 -1.09
N GLU A 201 -5.23 -12.98 -2.18
CA GLU A 201 -3.91 -12.49 -2.57
C GLU A 201 -3.36 -11.48 -1.55
N ALA A 202 -4.21 -10.59 -1.04
CA ALA A 202 -3.84 -9.61 -0.01
C ALA A 202 -3.54 -10.29 1.34
N ILE A 203 -4.30 -11.35 1.68
CA ILE A 203 -4.03 -12.17 2.87
C ILE A 203 -2.66 -12.83 2.75
N VAL A 204 -2.36 -13.46 1.61
CA VAL A 204 -1.07 -14.12 1.37
C VAL A 204 0.09 -13.12 1.46
N ALA A 205 -0.06 -11.94 0.86
CA ALA A 205 0.95 -10.87 0.95
C ALA A 205 1.16 -10.41 2.41
N ALA A 206 0.08 -10.25 3.19
CA ALA A 206 0.17 -9.88 4.59
C ALA A 206 0.84 -10.95 5.45
N LEU A 207 0.63 -12.22 5.14
CA LEU A 207 1.29 -13.33 5.80
C LEU A 207 2.78 -13.42 5.43
N ALA A 208 3.14 -13.16 4.18
CA ALA A 208 4.52 -13.13 3.70
C ALA A 208 5.31 -11.90 4.19
N GLY A 209 4.66 -10.95 4.87
CA GLY A 209 5.28 -9.68 5.27
C GLY A 209 5.59 -8.75 4.08
N THR A 210 4.97 -9.02 2.92
CA THR A 210 5.13 -8.26 1.68
C THR A 210 3.96 -7.31 1.43
N ALA A 211 2.86 -7.44 2.18
CA ALA A 211 1.85 -6.39 2.24
C ALA A 211 2.37 -5.22 3.08
N GLY A 212 2.25 -4.00 2.55
CA GLY A 212 2.33 -2.81 3.39
C GLY A 212 1.33 -2.91 4.55
N PRO A 213 1.65 -2.39 5.75
CA PRO A 213 0.84 -2.60 6.93
C PRO A 213 -0.61 -2.12 6.72
N ALA A 214 -1.56 -3.05 6.87
CA ALA A 214 -2.99 -2.76 6.92
C ALA A 214 -3.38 -2.27 8.33
N VAL A 215 -4.02 -1.11 8.36
CA VAL A 215 -4.32 -0.23 9.50
C VAL A 215 -5.37 -0.85 10.45
N VAL A 216 -5.12 -0.89 11.78
CA VAL A 216 -5.71 -0.01 12.82
C VAL A 216 -4.91 -0.15 14.12
N ALA A 217 -3.73 0.48 14.16
CA ALA A 217 -3.30 1.21 15.36
C ALA A 217 -3.90 2.63 15.24
N SER A 218 -4.08 3.38 16.32
CA SER A 218 -4.42 4.81 16.21
C SER A 218 -3.33 5.46 15.36
N GLY A 219 -3.63 5.72 14.08
CA GLY A 219 -2.63 6.19 13.14
C GLY A 219 -1.98 7.46 13.67
N LEU A 220 -0.70 7.65 13.42
CA LEU A 220 0.08 8.75 13.99
C LEU A 220 -0.53 10.13 13.71
N LEU A 221 -1.34 10.24 12.65
CA LEU A 221 -2.01 11.44 12.19
C LEU A 221 -3.55 11.34 12.28
N GLN A 222 -4.07 10.43 13.11
CA GLN A 222 -5.51 10.19 13.25
C GLN A 222 -6.27 11.49 13.55
N GLY A 223 -7.29 11.77 12.72
CA GLY A 223 -8.16 12.94 12.90
C GLY A 223 -7.56 14.28 12.44
N LEU A 224 -6.33 14.29 11.92
CA LEU A 224 -5.71 15.47 11.33
C LEU A 224 -6.06 15.59 9.85
N LYS A 225 -6.19 16.83 9.37
CA LYS A 225 -6.32 17.14 7.95
C LYS A 225 -4.96 17.51 7.36
N VAL A 226 -4.56 16.81 6.30
CA VAL A 226 -3.27 16.98 5.63
C VAL A 226 -3.49 17.39 4.17
N VAL A 227 -2.88 18.50 3.76
CA VAL A 227 -2.86 18.94 2.36
C VAL A 227 -1.48 18.65 1.78
N VAL A 228 -1.44 17.91 0.68
CA VAL A 228 -0.19 17.59 -0.03
C VAL A 228 -0.27 18.17 -1.43
N SER A 229 0.71 18.95 -1.86
CA SER A 229 0.87 19.30 -3.29
C SER A 229 1.93 18.40 -3.92
N ALA A 230 1.68 17.83 -5.09
CA ALA A 230 2.58 16.91 -5.77
C ALA A 230 2.59 17.12 -7.30
N GLY A 231 3.61 16.55 -7.97
CA GLY A 231 3.75 16.62 -9.43
C GLY A 231 4.37 17.92 -9.94
N PRO A 232 4.53 18.08 -11.26
CA PRO A 232 5.03 19.30 -11.88
C PRO A 232 3.90 20.31 -12.10
N THR A 233 4.22 21.59 -12.31
CA THR A 233 3.29 22.51 -12.98
C THR A 233 3.73 22.75 -14.42
N TYR A 234 2.76 22.89 -15.33
CA TYR A 234 2.95 23.18 -16.75
C TYR A 234 2.39 24.58 -17.05
N GLU A 235 3.29 25.49 -17.40
CA GLU A 235 3.01 26.88 -17.74
C GLU A 235 2.87 26.99 -19.27
N ASP A 236 1.64 27.07 -19.76
CA ASP A 236 1.36 27.08 -21.19
C ASP A 236 1.90 28.35 -21.87
N LEU A 237 2.66 28.17 -22.95
CA LEU A 237 3.19 29.24 -23.79
C LEU A 237 2.22 29.53 -24.95
N ASP A 238 1.70 28.47 -25.54
CA ASP A 238 0.73 28.44 -26.63
C ASP A 238 -0.10 27.12 -26.53
N PRO A 239 -1.11 26.86 -27.38
CA PRO A 239 -1.93 25.64 -27.28
C PRO A 239 -1.16 24.31 -27.48
N VAL A 240 0.13 24.35 -27.83
CA VAL A 240 0.95 23.19 -28.18
C VAL A 240 2.13 23.01 -27.22
N ARG A 241 2.65 24.10 -26.64
CA ARG A 241 3.88 24.12 -25.87
C ARG A 241 3.66 24.68 -24.47
N TYR A 242 4.39 24.12 -23.51
CA TYR A 242 4.43 24.58 -22.14
C TYR A 242 5.87 24.55 -21.60
N LEU A 243 6.11 25.31 -20.53
CA LEU A 243 7.29 25.22 -19.67
C LEU A 243 6.94 24.36 -18.45
N GLY A 244 7.80 23.42 -18.06
CA GLY A 244 7.52 22.54 -16.93
C GLY A 244 8.75 21.85 -16.36
N ASN A 245 8.58 21.28 -15.17
CA ASN A 245 9.64 20.60 -14.44
C ASN A 245 9.54 19.08 -14.62
N ARG A 246 10.66 18.36 -14.49
CA ARG A 246 10.75 16.89 -14.64
C ARG A 246 10.31 16.13 -13.38
N SER A 247 9.18 16.50 -12.80
CA SER A 247 8.66 15.80 -11.62
C SER A 247 7.76 14.64 -12.02
N SER A 248 8.03 13.46 -11.48
CA SER A 248 7.16 12.30 -11.63
C SER A 248 5.98 12.29 -10.65
N GLY A 249 5.95 13.19 -9.67
CA GLY A 249 4.94 13.23 -8.60
C GLY A 249 5.01 12.09 -7.57
N LYS A 250 5.77 11.03 -7.84
CA LYS A 250 5.82 9.80 -7.01
C LYS A 250 6.05 10.06 -5.51
N MET A 251 6.94 11.00 -5.17
CA MET A 251 7.24 11.30 -3.77
C MET A 251 6.03 11.90 -3.04
N GLY A 252 5.38 12.91 -3.63
CA GLY A 252 4.20 13.53 -3.02
C GLY A 252 3.02 12.56 -2.93
N PHE A 253 2.84 11.69 -3.92
CA PHE A 253 1.82 10.62 -3.88
C PHE A 253 2.12 9.60 -2.77
N ALA A 254 3.38 9.20 -2.60
CA ALA A 254 3.79 8.30 -1.53
C ALA A 254 3.55 8.92 -0.14
N VAL A 255 3.83 10.21 0.03
CA VAL A 255 3.52 10.93 1.29
C VAL A 255 2.02 11.01 1.53
N ALA A 256 1.21 11.27 0.50
CA ALA A 256 -0.24 11.31 0.64
C ALA A 256 -0.81 9.93 1.05
N ASP A 257 -0.33 8.85 0.45
CA ASP A 257 -0.68 7.49 0.83
C ASP A 257 -0.28 7.16 2.28
N ALA A 258 0.98 7.45 2.66
CA ALA A 258 1.48 7.21 4.01
C ALA A 258 0.68 8.00 5.06
N ALA A 259 0.34 9.27 4.80
CA ALA A 259 -0.49 10.07 5.69
C ALA A 259 -1.89 9.48 5.84
N ALA A 260 -2.52 9.03 4.74
CA ALA A 260 -3.84 8.39 4.78
C ALA A 260 -3.81 7.06 5.55
N ARG A 261 -2.77 6.23 5.36
CA ARG A 261 -2.55 5.01 6.16
C ARG A 261 -2.35 5.30 7.65
N GLN A 262 -1.84 6.48 7.99
CA GLN A 262 -1.72 6.96 9.38
C GLN A 262 -2.97 7.70 9.88
N GLY A 263 -4.12 7.54 9.23
CA GLY A 263 -5.42 8.00 9.73
C GLY A 263 -5.75 9.46 9.45
N ALA A 264 -4.96 10.16 8.63
CA ALA A 264 -5.24 11.54 8.24
C ALA A 264 -6.36 11.64 7.19
N GLN A 265 -7.10 12.74 7.22
CA GLN A 265 -7.93 13.18 6.09
C GLN A 265 -7.03 13.91 5.08
N VAL A 266 -6.75 13.28 3.94
CA VAL A 266 -5.76 13.80 2.98
C VAL A 266 -6.42 14.45 1.77
N VAL A 267 -6.01 15.68 1.45
CA VAL A 267 -6.27 16.35 0.16
C VAL A 267 -4.97 16.42 -0.63
N LEU A 268 -4.95 15.83 -1.82
CA LEU A 268 -3.80 15.82 -2.74
C LEU A 268 -4.06 16.77 -3.90
N VAL A 269 -3.36 17.90 -3.95
CA VAL A 269 -3.35 18.82 -5.08
C VAL A 269 -2.27 18.37 -6.07
N SER A 270 -2.68 17.76 -7.18
CA SER A 270 -1.77 17.13 -8.13
C SER A 270 -1.62 17.95 -9.39
N GLY A 271 -0.38 18.27 -9.74
CA GLY A 271 -0.01 18.64 -11.10
C GLY A 271 -0.15 17.47 -12.10
N PRO A 272 0.16 17.70 -13.39
CA PRO A 272 -0.07 16.69 -14.44
C PRO A 272 0.84 15.46 -14.29
N VAL A 273 0.27 14.33 -13.84
CA VAL A 273 0.94 13.02 -13.72
C VAL A 273 -0.03 11.86 -14.02
N GLN A 274 0.51 10.72 -14.43
CA GLN A 274 -0.24 9.47 -14.67
C GLN A 274 -0.08 8.50 -13.48
N LEU A 275 -0.43 8.96 -12.28
CA LEU A 275 -0.44 8.13 -11.06
C LEU A 275 -1.88 7.92 -10.60
N GLU A 276 -2.17 6.72 -10.09
CA GLU A 276 -3.45 6.44 -9.44
C GLU A 276 -3.58 7.21 -8.13
N THR A 277 -4.81 7.61 -7.80
CA THR A 277 -5.09 8.28 -6.52
C THR A 277 -4.99 7.25 -5.39
N PRO A 278 -4.19 7.51 -4.33
CA PRO A 278 -4.10 6.58 -3.21
C PRO A 278 -5.44 6.39 -2.48
N ARG A 279 -5.63 5.22 -1.86
CA ARG A 279 -6.86 4.89 -1.15
C ARG A 279 -7.11 5.88 -0.01
N GLY A 280 -8.33 6.40 0.11
CA GLY A 280 -8.72 7.34 1.17
C GLY A 280 -8.22 8.78 0.96
N VAL A 281 -7.59 9.09 -0.17
CA VAL A 281 -7.12 10.44 -0.53
C VAL A 281 -8.10 11.13 -1.48
N ARG A 282 -8.44 12.40 -1.20
CA ARG A 282 -9.19 13.26 -2.13
C ARG A 282 -8.21 14.00 -3.04
N ARG A 283 -8.22 13.71 -4.35
CA ARG A 283 -7.36 14.37 -5.34
C ARG A 283 -8.04 15.58 -5.99
N MET A 284 -7.27 16.64 -6.23
CA MET A 284 -7.63 17.81 -7.04
C MET A 284 -6.56 17.99 -8.13
N ASP A 285 -6.96 17.87 -9.39
CA ASP A 285 -6.05 18.03 -10.53
C ASP A 285 -5.89 19.49 -10.94
N VAL A 286 -4.65 19.90 -11.16
CA VAL A 286 -4.26 21.24 -11.59
C VAL A 286 -3.20 21.15 -12.68
N ARG A 287 -3.06 22.22 -13.47
CA ARG A 287 -2.06 22.31 -14.53
C ARG A 287 -0.96 23.30 -14.20
N SER A 288 -1.31 24.54 -13.85
CA SER A 288 -0.36 25.63 -13.63
C SER A 288 -0.11 25.92 -12.15
N ALA A 289 0.95 26.69 -11.87
CA ALA A 289 1.26 27.20 -10.54
C ALA A 289 0.11 28.04 -9.97
N ALA A 290 -0.55 28.86 -10.80
CA ALA A 290 -1.71 29.65 -10.38
C ALA A 290 -2.90 28.78 -9.97
N GLN A 291 -3.19 27.71 -10.72
CA GLN A 291 -4.24 26.76 -10.37
C GLN A 291 -3.89 25.96 -9.12
N MET A 292 -2.63 25.52 -8.99
CA MET A 292 -2.16 24.83 -7.78
C MET A 292 -2.29 25.71 -6.55
N ARG A 293 -1.90 26.99 -6.65
CA ARG A 293 -2.06 27.98 -5.59
C ARG A 293 -3.51 28.08 -5.14
N GLN A 294 -4.45 28.22 -6.08
CA GLN A 294 -5.87 28.32 -5.77
C GLN A 294 -6.39 27.03 -5.11
N ALA A 295 -6.08 25.87 -5.67
CA ALA A 295 -6.52 24.58 -5.13
C ALA A 295 -5.97 24.31 -3.72
N VAL A 296 -4.72 24.70 -3.45
CA VAL A 296 -4.15 24.64 -2.09
C VAL A 296 -4.89 25.61 -1.16
N ALA A 297 -5.18 26.82 -1.63
CA ALA A 297 -5.93 27.80 -0.84
C ALA A 297 -7.35 27.33 -0.49
N ASP A 298 -8.03 26.66 -1.42
CA ASP A 298 -9.38 26.09 -1.24
C ASP A 298 -9.39 24.85 -0.34
N ALA A 299 -8.26 24.14 -0.26
CA ALA A 299 -8.09 22.97 0.60
C ALA A 299 -7.83 23.34 2.07
N LEU A 300 -7.49 24.60 2.38
CA LEU A 300 -7.30 25.11 3.74
C LEU A 300 -8.65 25.51 4.38
N PRO A 301 -8.78 25.55 5.73
CA PRO A 301 -7.75 25.28 6.74
C PRO A 301 -7.38 23.80 6.85
N ALA A 302 -6.18 23.52 7.33
CA ALA A 302 -5.66 22.16 7.54
C ALA A 302 -4.64 22.16 8.70
N ASP A 303 -4.36 20.98 9.26
CA ASP A 303 -3.36 20.84 10.32
C ASP A 303 -1.93 20.81 9.77
N ILE A 304 -1.73 20.21 8.59
CA ILE A 304 -0.42 20.02 7.98
C ILE A 304 -0.47 20.37 6.49
N TYR A 305 0.55 21.08 6.01
CA TYR A 305 0.80 21.23 4.57
C TYR A 305 2.14 20.63 4.18
N VAL A 306 2.15 19.79 3.14
CA VAL A 306 3.36 19.21 2.54
C VAL A 306 3.52 19.68 1.10
N GLY A 307 4.45 20.60 0.90
CA GLY A 307 4.84 21.16 -0.39
C GLY A 307 5.85 20.28 -1.14
N ALA A 308 5.39 19.17 -1.74
CA ALA A 308 6.21 18.23 -2.51
C ALA A 308 6.13 18.43 -4.04
N ALA A 309 5.40 19.45 -4.52
CA ALA A 309 5.24 19.74 -5.94
C ALA A 309 6.50 20.45 -6.49
N ALA A 310 6.85 20.13 -7.74
CA ALA A 310 7.85 20.88 -8.49
C ALA A 310 7.16 22.01 -9.26
N VAL A 311 6.86 23.08 -8.54
CA VAL A 311 6.25 24.29 -9.09
C VAL A 311 7.27 25.01 -9.98
N ALA A 312 6.88 25.36 -11.19
CA ALA A 312 7.72 26.16 -12.10
C ALA A 312 7.92 27.56 -11.51
N ASP A 313 9.16 28.05 -11.45
CA ASP A 313 9.48 29.38 -10.89
C ASP A 313 9.05 30.54 -11.80
N TYR A 314 8.79 30.26 -13.07
CA TYR A 314 8.45 31.25 -14.09
C TYR A 314 7.32 30.76 -15.00
N THR A 315 6.52 31.71 -15.47
CA THR A 315 5.44 31.52 -16.46
C THR A 315 5.57 32.57 -17.56
N ALA A 316 4.94 32.35 -18.71
CA ALA A 316 4.95 33.34 -19.79
C ALA A 316 4.20 34.61 -19.36
N ARG A 317 4.75 35.80 -19.66
CA ARG A 317 4.06 37.07 -19.40
C ARG A 317 2.69 37.12 -20.06
N ALA A 318 2.59 36.56 -21.27
CA ALA A 318 1.35 36.49 -22.03
C ALA A 318 1.25 35.12 -22.71
N PHE A 319 0.07 34.51 -22.60
CA PHE A 319 -0.29 33.32 -23.36
C PHE A 319 -0.56 33.69 -24.83
N SER A 320 0.02 32.93 -25.77
CA SER A 320 -0.30 33.10 -27.18
C SER A 320 -1.51 32.23 -27.56
N PRO A 321 -2.62 32.77 -28.07
CA PRO A 321 -3.80 31.97 -28.46
C PRO A 321 -3.56 31.10 -29.70
N SER A 322 -2.45 31.33 -30.42
CA SER A 322 -2.05 30.53 -31.57
C SER A 322 -0.65 29.95 -31.37
N LYS A 323 -0.38 28.81 -31.99
CA LYS A 323 0.95 28.19 -31.97
C LYS A 323 1.98 29.22 -32.41
N ILE A 324 2.97 29.48 -31.56
CA ILE A 324 4.04 30.44 -31.86
C ILE A 324 4.76 29.94 -33.12
N LYS A 325 4.59 30.70 -34.21
CA LYS A 325 5.12 30.36 -35.53
C LYS A 325 6.63 30.61 -35.55
N LYS A 326 7.34 29.81 -36.35
CA LYS A 326 8.73 30.11 -36.71
C LYS A 326 8.70 31.24 -37.74
N THR A 327 8.58 32.49 -37.32
CA THR A 327 8.57 33.65 -38.22
C THR A 327 9.92 34.35 -38.23
N GLY A 328 10.52 34.46 -39.42
CA GLY A 328 11.75 35.20 -39.70
C GLY A 328 12.98 34.31 -39.94
N THR A 329 13.97 34.86 -40.64
CA THR A 329 15.30 34.28 -40.90
C THR A 329 16.15 34.08 -39.64
N GLY A 330 15.62 34.40 -38.46
CA GLY A 330 16.29 34.23 -37.16
C GLY A 330 16.22 32.79 -36.64
N GLN A 331 17.32 32.31 -36.06
CA GLN A 331 17.45 30.96 -35.52
C GLN A 331 16.98 30.81 -34.06
N SER A 332 16.51 31.88 -33.41
CA SER A 332 16.19 31.90 -31.98
C SER A 332 14.73 32.30 -31.66
N LEU A 333 14.21 31.78 -30.54
CA LEU A 333 12.92 32.14 -29.95
C LEU A 333 13.18 32.87 -28.62
N VAL A 334 12.57 34.05 -28.44
CA VAL A 334 12.64 34.80 -27.18
C VAL A 334 11.31 34.66 -26.45
N LEU A 335 11.37 34.24 -25.18
CA LEU A 335 10.21 34.16 -24.28
C LEU A 335 10.38 35.18 -23.16
N ASP A 336 9.39 36.05 -22.97
CA ASP A 336 9.32 36.94 -21.82
C ASP A 336 8.63 36.22 -20.67
N LEU A 337 9.38 35.95 -19.61
CA LEU A 337 8.96 35.14 -18.47
C LEU A 337 8.83 36.01 -17.21
N VAL A 338 7.78 35.76 -16.44
CA VAL A 338 7.51 36.40 -15.15
C VAL A 338 7.46 35.37 -14.04
N ARG A 339 7.80 35.76 -12.81
CA ARG A 339 7.82 34.83 -11.67
C ARG A 339 6.41 34.33 -11.36
N THR A 340 6.31 33.05 -11.01
CA THR A 340 5.09 32.47 -10.45
C THR A 340 4.97 32.77 -8.94
N PRO A 341 3.79 32.55 -8.35
CA PRO A 341 3.61 32.68 -6.91
C PRO A 341 4.39 31.61 -6.12
N ASP A 342 4.97 31.98 -4.98
CA ASP A 342 5.62 31.05 -4.06
C ASP A 342 4.58 30.43 -3.11
N ILE A 343 3.89 29.39 -3.58
CA ILE A 343 2.81 28.72 -2.85
C ILE A 343 3.25 28.31 -1.44
N LEU A 344 4.46 27.76 -1.30
CA LEU A 344 4.97 27.28 -0.03
C LEU A 344 5.17 28.44 0.97
N ALA A 345 5.75 29.55 0.51
CA ALA A 345 5.92 30.73 1.35
C ALA A 345 4.60 31.43 1.68
N GLU A 346 3.63 31.46 0.75
CA GLU A 346 2.30 32.01 0.99
C GLU A 346 1.54 31.20 2.05
N VAL A 347 1.56 29.87 1.96
CA VAL A 347 0.90 28.99 2.93
C VAL A 347 1.53 29.11 4.32
N ALA A 348 2.86 29.14 4.41
CA ALA A 348 3.58 29.29 5.68
C ALA A 348 3.28 30.62 6.41
N GLN A 349 2.87 31.66 5.69
CA GLN A 349 2.57 32.97 6.27
C GLN A 349 1.09 33.20 6.55
N ARG A 350 0.23 32.22 6.24
CA ARG A 350 -1.22 32.37 6.27
C ARG A 350 -1.78 32.14 7.67
N ALA A 351 -2.18 33.23 8.35
CA ALA A 351 -2.64 33.19 9.74
C ALA A 351 -3.96 32.42 9.95
N ASP A 352 -4.85 32.39 8.96
CA ASP A 352 -6.15 31.71 9.01
C ASP A 352 -6.09 30.23 8.56
N ALA A 353 -4.90 29.70 8.24
CA ALA A 353 -4.75 28.35 7.70
C ALA A 353 -4.89 27.23 8.74
N GLY A 354 -4.77 27.54 10.05
CA GLY A 354 -4.85 26.55 11.14
C GLY A 354 -3.69 25.55 11.20
N LEU A 355 -2.59 25.84 10.48
CA LEU A 355 -1.46 24.94 10.30
C LEU A 355 -0.66 24.81 11.59
N LYS A 356 -0.39 23.56 11.97
CA LYS A 356 0.53 23.16 13.04
C LYS A 356 1.93 22.85 12.51
N LEU A 357 2.03 22.45 11.24
CA LEU A 357 3.29 22.11 10.61
C LEU A 357 3.26 22.36 9.09
N VAL A 358 4.31 23.00 8.58
CA VAL A 358 4.54 23.24 7.15
C VAL A 358 5.85 22.58 6.72
N VAL A 359 5.73 21.64 5.78
CA VAL A 359 6.83 20.84 5.27
C VAL A 359 7.13 21.23 3.83
N GLY A 360 8.35 21.69 3.56
CA GLY A 360 8.83 21.96 2.20
C GLY A 360 9.70 20.84 1.63
N PHE A 361 9.80 20.76 0.30
CA PHE A 361 10.83 19.99 -0.38
C PHE A 361 11.81 20.89 -1.13
N ALA A 362 13.08 20.50 -1.14
CA ALA A 362 14.13 21.12 -1.91
C ALA A 362 14.87 20.05 -2.73
N ALA A 363 15.17 20.39 -3.98
CA ALA A 363 16.02 19.60 -4.85
C ALA A 363 17.24 20.44 -5.19
N GLU A 364 18.43 20.00 -4.77
CA GLU A 364 19.69 20.72 -4.99
C GLU A 364 20.75 19.77 -5.57
N THR A 365 21.63 20.31 -6.41
CA THR A 365 22.76 19.57 -7.00
C THR A 365 24.02 19.65 -6.12
N ASP A 366 24.25 20.82 -5.52
CA ASP A 366 25.45 21.17 -4.76
C ASP A 366 25.08 21.81 -3.42
N ASN A 367 25.90 21.57 -2.39
CA ASN A 367 25.73 22.12 -1.05
C ASN A 367 24.29 22.04 -0.48
N VAL A 368 23.70 20.84 -0.56
CA VAL A 368 22.29 20.55 -0.26
C VAL A 368 21.86 21.04 1.14
N ALA A 369 22.70 20.84 2.15
CA ALA A 369 22.37 21.17 3.54
C ALA A 369 22.23 22.69 3.77
N ASP A 370 23.18 23.49 3.26
CA ASP A 370 23.18 24.94 3.46
C ASP A 370 21.98 25.59 2.75
N TYR A 371 21.71 25.19 1.50
CA TYR A 371 20.55 25.71 0.77
C TYR A 371 19.22 25.30 1.39
N ALA A 372 19.11 24.06 1.89
CA ALA A 372 17.92 23.61 2.59
C ALA A 372 17.67 24.45 3.86
N ARG A 373 18.71 24.67 4.68
CA ARG A 373 18.62 25.48 5.91
C ARG A 373 18.28 26.95 5.60
N GLN A 374 18.85 27.53 4.54
CA GLN A 374 18.48 28.88 4.09
C GLN A 374 17.00 28.96 3.67
N LYS A 375 16.51 27.99 2.89
CA LYS A 375 15.10 27.92 2.47
C LYS A 375 14.15 27.73 3.64
N LEU A 376 14.50 26.88 4.61
CA LEU A 376 13.76 26.68 5.86
C LEU A 376 13.50 28.02 6.57
N THR A 377 14.55 28.82 6.78
CA THR A 377 14.44 30.13 7.43
C THR A 377 13.73 31.16 6.56
N ALA A 378 14.11 31.28 5.28
CA ALA A 378 13.57 32.29 4.37
C ALA A 378 12.06 32.13 4.15
N LYS A 379 11.57 30.89 4.07
CA LYS A 379 10.14 30.58 3.85
C LYS A 379 9.37 30.31 5.14
N ARG A 380 10.02 30.41 6.31
CA ARG A 380 9.43 30.16 7.64
C ARG A 380 8.75 28.78 7.74
N LEU A 381 9.45 27.74 7.30
CA LEU A 381 8.95 26.37 7.35
C LEU A 381 9.33 25.72 8.68
N ASP A 382 8.55 24.73 9.10
CA ASP A 382 8.85 23.94 10.30
C ASP A 382 9.80 22.77 9.98
N LEU A 383 9.72 22.27 8.75
CA LEU A 383 10.52 21.16 8.25
C LEU A 383 10.82 21.36 6.76
N ILE A 384 12.04 21.06 6.34
CA ILE A 384 12.39 20.98 4.91
C ILE A 384 13.09 19.66 4.61
N VAL A 385 12.63 18.99 3.56
CA VAL A 385 13.20 17.74 3.06
C VAL A 385 14.05 18.05 1.84
N ALA A 386 15.34 17.76 1.90
CA ALA A 386 16.27 18.03 0.82
C ALA A 386 16.72 16.73 0.15
N ASN A 387 16.61 16.71 -1.18
CA ASN A 387 17.03 15.59 -2.00
C ASN A 387 18.23 16.03 -2.83
N ARG A 388 19.25 15.17 -2.94
CA ARG A 388 20.35 15.40 -3.89
C ARG A 388 19.92 14.93 -5.27
N VAL A 389 19.71 15.86 -6.20
CA VAL A 389 19.32 15.57 -7.58
C VAL A 389 20.51 15.68 -8.53
N GLY A 390 20.49 14.96 -9.65
CA GLY A 390 21.58 14.98 -10.65
C GLY A 390 22.61 13.85 -10.52
N VAL A 391 22.39 12.88 -9.63
CA VAL A 391 23.15 11.62 -9.60
C VAL A 391 22.42 10.57 -10.45
N PRO A 392 23.07 9.89 -11.41
CA PRO A 392 22.44 8.83 -12.20
C PRO A 392 21.79 7.77 -11.29
N GLY A 393 20.49 7.51 -11.48
CA GLY A 393 19.73 6.52 -10.70
C GLY A 393 19.05 7.05 -9.42
N SER A 394 19.23 8.33 -9.04
CA SER A 394 18.61 8.91 -7.83
C SER A 394 17.89 10.23 -8.10
N GLY A 395 16.72 10.42 -7.48
CA GLY A 395 15.95 11.67 -7.52
C GLY A 395 14.74 11.67 -8.47
N PHE A 396 14.70 12.62 -9.41
CA PHE A 396 13.60 12.76 -10.37
C PHE A 396 13.51 11.53 -11.29
N GLU A 397 12.29 11.10 -11.61
CA GLU A 397 12.01 9.94 -12.49
C GLU A 397 12.51 8.56 -12.00
N SER A 398 13.07 8.44 -10.78
CA SER A 398 13.43 7.16 -10.13
C SER A 398 12.38 6.66 -9.12
N ASP A 399 12.38 5.36 -8.79
CA ASP A 399 11.60 4.76 -7.69
C ASP A 399 12.31 4.83 -6.33
N ASP A 400 13.64 4.92 -6.36
CA ASP A 400 14.49 5.10 -5.18
C ASP A 400 14.88 6.57 -5.01
N ASN A 401 15.13 6.96 -3.76
CA ASN A 401 15.64 8.28 -3.44
C ASN A 401 16.50 8.21 -2.17
N ALA A 402 17.21 9.28 -1.86
CA ALA A 402 17.79 9.53 -0.55
C ALA A 402 17.50 10.98 -0.18
N MET A 403 17.20 11.24 1.09
CA MET A 403 16.80 12.57 1.51
C MET A 403 17.24 12.84 2.95
N THR A 404 17.50 14.10 3.24
CA THR A 404 17.78 14.55 4.60
C THR A 404 16.75 15.60 4.96
N ALA A 405 16.09 15.43 6.11
CA ALA A 405 15.15 16.40 6.64
C ALA A 405 15.85 17.32 7.64
N TYR A 406 15.54 18.61 7.59
CA TYR A 406 16.11 19.64 8.44
C TYR A 406 15.01 20.45 9.10
N TRP A 407 15.18 20.77 10.38
CA TRP A 407 14.29 21.64 11.16
C TRP A 407 15.12 22.52 12.12
N PRO A 408 14.52 23.52 12.80
CA PRO A 408 15.24 24.30 13.79
C PRO A 408 15.85 23.42 14.88
N GLY A 409 17.19 23.38 14.96
CA GLY A 409 17.92 22.63 15.97
C GLY A 409 18.11 21.13 15.69
N GLY A 410 17.80 20.63 14.49
CA GLY A 410 18.06 19.21 14.17
C GLY A 410 17.99 18.85 12.70
N GLU A 411 18.39 17.61 12.43
CA GLU A 411 18.32 16.96 11.12
C GLU A 411 18.10 15.45 11.28
N ARG A 412 17.56 14.80 10.24
CA ARG A 412 17.41 13.35 10.15
C ARG A 412 17.77 12.90 8.76
N ASP A 413 18.75 12.00 8.67
CA ASP A 413 19.12 11.37 7.42
C ASP A 413 18.23 10.17 7.12
N PHE A 414 17.78 10.08 5.86
CA PHE A 414 17.06 8.92 5.34
C PHE A 414 17.91 8.28 4.23
N PRO A 415 18.51 7.11 4.49
CA PRO A 415 19.41 6.47 3.53
C PRO A 415 18.66 6.03 2.26
N PRO A 416 19.38 5.69 1.17
CA PRO A 416 18.77 5.25 -0.08
C PRO A 416 17.73 4.14 0.13
N ALA A 417 16.49 4.43 -0.26
CA ALA A 417 15.37 3.51 -0.12
C ALA A 417 14.26 3.84 -1.14
N PRO A 418 13.31 2.91 -1.35
CA PRO A 418 12.12 3.18 -2.15
C PRO A 418 11.35 4.38 -1.58
N LYS A 419 10.81 5.23 -2.46
CA LYS A 419 10.04 6.42 -2.09
C LYS A 419 8.90 6.15 -1.11
N VAL A 420 8.30 4.96 -1.16
CA VAL A 420 7.25 4.54 -0.21
C VAL A 420 7.80 4.44 1.22
N ARG A 421 8.96 3.79 1.42
CA ARG A 421 9.58 3.66 2.75
C ARG A 421 10.09 5.00 3.29
N LEU A 422 10.59 5.85 2.40
CA LEU A 422 10.97 7.22 2.74
C LEU A 422 9.76 8.05 3.17
N ALA A 423 8.62 7.89 2.48
CA ALA A 423 7.38 8.57 2.84
C ALA A 423 6.86 8.12 4.22
N ASP A 424 6.94 6.82 4.54
CA ASP A 424 6.60 6.31 5.87
C ASP A 424 7.44 6.98 6.97
N GLY A 425 8.77 6.95 6.83
CA GLY A 425 9.68 7.57 7.79
C GLY A 425 9.52 9.10 7.88
N LEU A 426 9.16 9.76 6.79
CA LEU A 426 8.85 11.19 6.80
C LEU A 426 7.55 11.49 7.56
N VAL A 427 6.51 10.68 7.36
CA VAL A 427 5.24 10.83 8.09
C VAL A 427 5.42 10.56 9.59
N GLU A 428 6.27 9.60 9.97
CA GLU A 428 6.68 9.40 11.35
C GLU A 428 7.38 10.63 11.93
N LEU A 429 8.35 11.20 11.22
CA LEU A 429 9.02 12.43 11.62
C LEU A 429 8.03 13.60 11.75
N ILE A 430 7.09 13.75 10.81
CA ILE A 430 6.04 14.77 10.88
C ILE A 430 5.21 14.61 12.16
N ALA A 431 4.81 13.38 12.50
CA ALA A 431 4.04 13.11 13.71
C ALA A 431 4.84 13.38 14.99
N GLU A 432 6.14 13.07 15.02
CA GLU A 432 7.03 13.43 16.12
C GLU A 432 7.12 14.95 16.28
N ARG A 433 7.32 15.68 15.17
CA ARG A 433 7.44 17.15 15.16
C ARG A 433 6.16 17.87 15.55
N LEU A 434 4.99 17.26 15.35
CA LEU A 434 3.70 17.80 15.83
C LEU A 434 3.54 17.71 17.36
N ARG A 435 4.29 16.83 18.03
CA ARG A 435 4.20 16.60 19.48
C ARG A 435 5.31 17.29 20.28
N ALA A 436 6.34 17.78 19.59
CA ALA A 436 7.48 18.50 20.15
C ALA A 436 7.16 20.00 20.25
#